data_AF-A0A1W1CZC9-F1
#
_entry.id   AF-A0A1W1CZC9-F1
#
_cell.length_a   1.000
_cell.length_b   1.000
_cell.length_c   1.000
_cell.angle_alpha   90.00
_cell.angle_beta   90.00
_cell.angle_gamma   90.00
#
_symmetry.space_group_name_H-M   'P 1'
#
loop_
_entity.id
_entity.type
_entity.pdbx_description
1 polymer ?
#
loop_
_entity_poly.entity_id
_entity_poly.type
_entity_poly.pdbx_seq_one_letter_code
_entity_poly.pdbx_strand_id
1 'polypeptide(L)'
;MGSYLSLQRIKPDLILSSLALRAQITADSLAEKMNYDGKIHYMDELYNKRPKTLMNVLTLQYDSYNAIFLVGHNPELTEFANFLLGESFYKLPTLGILALELDIDSWSKIDEKCAKIDFFIQPKQFKYFVPEQIRTTFMKHS
;
A
#
# COMPACT_ATOMS: atom_id res chain seq x y z
N MET A 1 3.80 -9.97 -5.26
CA MET A 1 2.77 -9.10 -4.66
C MET A 1 1.88 -8.46 -5.72
N GLY A 2 2.41 -7.65 -6.64
CA GLY A 2 1.60 -7.00 -7.69
C GLY A 2 0.71 -7.97 -8.50
N SER A 3 1.24 -9.11 -8.93
CA SER A 3 0.45 -10.14 -9.62
C SER A 3 -0.71 -10.70 -8.78
N TYR A 4 -0.53 -10.83 -7.46
CA TYR A 4 -1.61 -11.26 -6.57
C TYR A 4 -2.69 -10.20 -6.50
N LEU A 5 -2.33 -8.93 -6.27
CA LEU A 5 -3.28 -7.81 -6.25
C LEU A 5 -4.05 -7.69 -7.57
N SER A 6 -3.35 -7.81 -8.70
CA SER A 6 -3.97 -7.80 -10.03
C SER A 6 -5.00 -8.91 -10.20
N LEU A 7 -4.73 -10.13 -9.71
CA LEU A 7 -5.69 -11.24 -9.79
C LEU A 7 -6.87 -11.05 -8.85
N GLN A 8 -6.66 -10.44 -7.69
CA GLN A 8 -7.73 -10.03 -6.78
C GLN A 8 -8.51 -8.81 -7.28
N ARG A 9 -8.12 -8.24 -8.44
CA ARG A 9 -8.70 -7.02 -9.02
C ARG A 9 -8.63 -5.80 -8.09
N ILE A 10 -7.67 -5.81 -7.17
CA ILE A 10 -7.38 -4.67 -6.31
C ILE A 10 -6.56 -3.71 -7.15
N LYS A 11 -6.99 -2.45 -7.26
CA LYS A 11 -6.27 -1.41 -7.99
C LYS A 11 -6.30 -0.09 -7.22
N PRO A 12 -5.18 0.64 -7.13
CA PRO A 12 -5.17 2.00 -6.62
C PRO A 12 -5.71 2.97 -7.67
N ASP A 13 -6.30 4.07 -7.19
CA ASP A 13 -6.51 5.30 -7.97
C ASP A 13 -5.27 6.21 -7.93
N LEU A 14 -4.44 6.05 -6.89
CA LEU A 14 -3.22 6.81 -6.67
C LEU A 14 -2.15 5.95 -5.99
N ILE A 15 -0.90 6.06 -6.47
CA ILE A 15 0.26 5.48 -5.80
C ILE A 15 1.16 6.62 -5.30
N LEU A 16 1.41 6.65 -4.00
CA LEU A 16 2.37 7.54 -3.36
C LEU A 16 3.56 6.70 -2.88
N SER A 17 4.77 7.10 -3.23
CA SER A 17 5.97 6.35 -2.90
C SER A 17 7.08 7.25 -2.34
N SER A 18 7.88 6.70 -1.44
CA SER A 18 9.10 7.35 -0.96
C SER A 18 10.11 7.54 -2.09
N LEU A 19 10.88 8.63 -2.04
CA LEU A 19 12.00 8.89 -2.96
C LEU A 19 13.17 7.90 -2.84
N ALA A 20 13.20 7.02 -1.84
CA ALA A 20 14.24 5.99 -1.75
C ALA A 20 14.15 4.99 -2.92
N LEU A 21 15.27 4.71 -3.59
CA LEU A 21 15.34 3.84 -4.78
C LEU A 21 14.61 2.50 -4.59
N ARG A 22 14.73 1.85 -3.42
CA ARG A 22 14.04 0.58 -3.12
C ARG A 22 12.51 0.71 -3.11
N ALA A 23 11.98 1.85 -2.66
CA ALA A 23 10.56 2.13 -2.64
C ALA A 23 10.05 2.46 -4.06
N GLN A 24 10.84 3.22 -4.83
CA GLN A 24 10.55 3.49 -6.24
C GLN A 24 10.43 2.20 -7.04
N ILE A 25 11.46 1.33 -6.98
CA ILE A 25 11.45 0.02 -7.65
C ILE A 25 10.22 -0.82 -7.25
N THR A 26 9.82 -0.76 -5.98
CA THR A 26 8.63 -1.48 -5.50
C THR A 26 7.34 -0.90 -6.10
N ALA A 27 7.20 0.43 -6.10
CA ALA A 27 6.04 1.13 -6.65
C ALA A 27 5.92 0.91 -8.16
N ASP A 28 7.01 1.07 -8.90
CA ASP A 28 7.07 0.82 -10.35
C ASP A 28 6.70 -0.63 -10.67
N SER A 29 7.24 -1.60 -9.92
CA SER A 29 6.93 -3.02 -10.13
C SER A 29 5.46 -3.36 -9.81
N LEU A 30 4.87 -2.73 -8.78
CA LEU A 30 3.45 -2.86 -8.49
C LEU A 30 2.61 -2.30 -9.64
N ALA A 31 2.91 -1.08 -10.08
CA ALA A 31 2.19 -0.41 -11.16
C ALA A 31 2.22 -1.23 -12.46
N GLU A 32 3.40 -1.70 -12.85
CA GLU A 32 3.59 -2.55 -14.03
C GLU A 32 2.74 -3.82 -13.95
N LYS A 33 2.84 -4.57 -12.84
CA LYS A 33 2.13 -5.86 -12.69
C LYS A 33 0.62 -5.72 -12.56
N MET A 34 0.14 -4.55 -12.17
CA MET A 34 -1.29 -4.26 -12.01
C MET A 34 -1.88 -3.57 -13.25
N ASN A 35 -1.05 -3.29 -14.27
CA ASN A 35 -1.39 -2.46 -15.43
C ASN A 35 -2.03 -1.13 -14.98
N TYR A 36 -1.39 -0.47 -14.02
CA TYR A 36 -1.80 0.84 -13.52
C TYR A 36 -1.31 1.92 -14.48
N ASP A 37 -2.25 2.75 -14.95
CA ASP A 37 -2.04 3.82 -15.94
C ASP A 37 -2.05 5.23 -15.30
N GLY A 38 -2.36 5.33 -14.00
CA GLY A 38 -2.28 6.56 -13.25
C GLY A 38 -0.85 6.99 -12.93
N LYS A 39 -0.72 8.14 -12.25
CA LYS A 39 0.60 8.67 -11.85
C LYS A 39 1.05 8.04 -10.54
N ILE A 40 2.35 7.77 -10.46
CA ILE A 40 3.06 7.51 -9.20
C ILE A 40 3.68 8.83 -8.76
N HIS A 41 3.40 9.24 -7.53
CA HIS A 41 4.01 10.43 -6.94
C HIS A 41 5.12 10.03 -5.97
N TYR A 42 6.34 10.45 -6.30
CA TYR A 42 7.51 10.24 -5.46
C TYR A 42 7.74 11.44 -4.56
N MET A 43 7.82 11.23 -3.24
CA MET A 43 7.91 12.32 -2.29
C MET A 43 8.76 11.96 -1.05
N ASP A 44 9.38 12.97 -0.44
CA ASP A 44 10.26 12.83 0.73
C ASP A 44 9.46 12.65 2.02
N GLU A 45 8.19 13.03 2.01
CA GLU A 45 7.24 12.91 3.11
C GLU A 45 6.97 11.45 3.51
N LEU A 46 7.24 10.51 2.60
CA LEU A 46 7.18 9.07 2.86
C LEU A 46 8.51 8.48 3.37
N TYR A 47 9.53 9.31 3.64
CA TYR A 47 10.84 8.87 4.13
C TYR A 47 11.20 9.47 5.50
N ASN A 48 11.33 8.61 6.52
CA ASN A 48 11.78 8.99 7.87
C ASN A 48 10.96 10.15 8.47
N LYS A 49 9.63 10.07 8.34
CA LYS A 49 8.68 11.08 8.86
C LYS A 49 7.70 10.44 9.84
N ARG A 50 7.12 11.29 10.69
CA ARG A 50 6.13 10.88 11.69
C ARG A 50 4.78 10.54 11.03
N PRO A 51 3.95 9.68 11.65
CA PRO A 51 2.59 9.37 11.19
C PRO A 51 1.76 10.60 10.78
N LYS A 52 1.86 11.69 11.54
CA LYS A 52 1.14 12.95 11.23
C LYS A 52 1.52 13.56 9.87
N THR A 53 2.75 13.35 9.38
CA THR A 53 3.15 13.80 8.04
C THR A 53 2.47 12.97 6.96
N LEU A 54 2.39 11.66 7.12
CA LEU A 54 1.67 10.77 6.20
C LEU A 54 0.18 11.07 6.20
N MET A 55 -0.40 11.35 7.38
CA MET A 55 -1.78 11.81 7.50
C MET A 55 -2.01 13.10 6.70
N ASN A 56 -1.16 14.12 6.89
CA ASN A 56 -1.27 15.38 6.15
C ASN A 56 -1.15 15.20 4.64
N VAL A 57 -0.33 14.26 4.17
CA VAL A 57 -0.27 13.93 2.74
C VAL A 57 -1.62 13.36 2.28
N LEU A 58 -2.21 12.43 3.03
CA LEU A 58 -3.49 11.83 2.66
C LEU A 58 -4.66 12.82 2.75
N THR A 59 -4.68 13.75 3.71
CA THR A 59 -5.79 14.71 3.87
C THR A 59 -5.90 15.73 2.73
N LEU A 60 -4.87 15.83 1.88
CA LEU A 60 -4.84 16.71 0.71
C LEU A 60 -5.30 16.01 -0.58
N GLN A 61 -5.70 14.74 -0.52
CA GLN A 61 -6.06 13.96 -1.70
C GLN A 61 -7.53 14.17 -2.11
N TYR A 62 -7.83 13.88 -3.38
CA TYR A 62 -9.17 14.05 -3.92
C TYR A 62 -10.12 12.94 -3.44
N ASP A 63 -11.34 13.32 -3.05
CA ASP A 63 -12.42 12.39 -2.67
C ASP A 63 -12.89 11.50 -3.83
N SER A 64 -12.45 11.76 -5.06
CA SER A 64 -12.65 10.86 -6.20
C SER A 64 -11.77 9.60 -6.14
N TYR A 65 -10.73 9.58 -5.30
CA TYR A 65 -9.90 8.40 -5.10
C TYR A 65 -10.54 7.48 -4.05
N ASN A 66 -10.85 6.25 -4.44
CA ASN A 66 -11.37 5.22 -3.55
C ASN A 66 -10.26 4.43 -2.86
N ALA A 67 -9.11 4.27 -3.53
CA ALA A 67 -7.97 3.52 -3.00
C ALA A 67 -6.63 4.23 -3.27
N ILE A 68 -5.85 4.44 -2.21
CA ILE A 68 -4.50 5.02 -2.29
C ILE A 68 -3.49 4.00 -1.77
N PHE A 69 -2.46 3.72 -2.58
CA PHE A 69 -1.35 2.88 -2.16
C PHE A 69 -0.21 3.74 -1.62
N LEU A 70 0.24 3.44 -0.39
CA LEU A 70 1.43 4.02 0.21
C LEU A 70 2.59 3.03 0.14
N VAL A 71 3.69 3.43 -0.53
CA VAL A 71 4.92 2.63 -0.64
C VAL A 71 6.04 3.35 0.12
N GLY A 72 6.40 2.80 1.28
CA GLY A 72 7.28 3.48 2.24
C GLY A 72 8.13 2.52 3.06
N HIS A 73 8.48 2.95 4.27
CA HIS A 73 9.45 2.27 5.13
C HIS A 73 8.86 1.95 6.49
N ASN A 74 9.53 1.05 7.21
CA ASN A 74 9.30 0.85 8.63
C ASN A 74 10.38 1.57 9.43
N PRO A 75 10.05 2.07 10.64
CA PRO A 75 8.81 1.83 11.38
C PRO A 75 7.59 2.67 10.94
N GLU A 76 7.78 3.67 10.08
CA GLU A 76 6.80 4.74 9.80
C GLU A 76 5.45 4.21 9.31
N LEU A 77 5.43 3.26 8.38
CA LEU A 77 4.18 2.66 7.90
C LEU A 77 3.46 1.83 8.97
N THR A 78 4.21 1.12 9.81
CA THR A 78 3.61 0.35 10.92
C THR A 78 3.02 1.31 11.96
N GLU A 79 3.76 2.36 12.33
CA GLU A 79 3.28 3.37 13.26
C GLU A 79 2.05 4.10 12.72
N PHE A 80 2.03 4.42 11.43
CA PHE A 80 0.88 5.04 10.79
C PHE A 80 -0.34 4.13 10.74
N ALA A 81 -0.16 2.84 10.42
CA ALA A 81 -1.24 1.87 10.51
C ALA A 81 -1.80 1.77 11.94
N ASN A 82 -0.94 1.71 12.95
CA ASN A 82 -1.36 1.68 14.36
C ASN A 82 -2.13 2.93 14.78
N PHE A 83 -1.70 4.09 14.29
CA PHE A 83 -2.39 5.36 14.51
C PHE A 83 -3.82 5.33 13.94
N LEU A 84 -3.98 4.88 12.69
CA LEU A 84 -5.29 4.78 12.04
C LEU A 84 -6.19 3.71 12.66
N LEU A 85 -5.62 2.59 13.10
CA LEU A 85 -6.37 1.49 13.73
C LEU A 85 -6.77 1.81 15.19
N GLY A 86 -5.99 2.63 15.89
CA GLY A 86 -6.15 2.82 17.33
C GLY A 86 -5.68 1.65 18.19
N GLU A 87 -5.03 0.65 17.59
CA GLU A 87 -4.49 -0.53 18.24
C GLU A 87 -3.13 -0.94 17.63
N SER A 88 -2.47 -1.93 18.24
CA SER A 88 -1.14 -2.35 17.82
C SER A 88 -1.19 -3.45 16.77
N PHE A 89 -0.86 -3.10 15.52
CA PHE A 89 -0.38 -4.03 14.50
C PHE A 89 1.14 -4.25 14.69
N TYR A 90 1.56 -5.52 14.62
CA TYR A 90 2.90 -5.93 15.02
C TYR A 90 4.03 -5.23 14.24
N LYS A 91 4.08 -5.46 12.92
CA LYS A 91 5.10 -4.95 12.01
C LYS A 91 4.77 -5.33 10.59
N LEU A 92 4.78 -4.36 9.68
CA LEU A 92 4.69 -4.66 8.26
C LEU A 92 6.02 -5.31 7.80
N PRO A 93 6.05 -6.56 7.30
CA PRO A 93 7.29 -7.14 6.78
C PRO A 93 7.66 -6.48 5.44
N THR A 94 8.91 -6.64 5.01
CA THR A 94 9.35 -6.17 3.68
C THR A 94 8.47 -6.78 2.59
N LEU A 95 7.99 -5.94 1.67
CA LEU A 95 7.00 -6.28 0.64
C LEU A 95 5.65 -6.80 1.19
N GLY A 96 5.38 -6.66 2.48
CA GLY A 96 4.05 -6.89 3.05
C GLY A 96 3.08 -5.79 2.62
N ILE A 97 1.81 -6.16 2.46
CA ILE A 97 0.71 -5.24 2.16
C ILE A 97 -0.33 -5.40 3.27
N LEU A 98 -0.63 -4.31 3.94
CA LEU A 98 -1.75 -4.18 4.86
C LEU A 98 -2.75 -3.23 4.20
N ALA A 99 -3.96 -3.73 3.93
CA ALA A 99 -5.06 -2.92 3.46
C ALA A 99 -5.91 -2.49 4.66
N LEU A 100 -6.20 -1.20 4.70
CA LEU A 100 -7.04 -0.59 5.72
C LEU A 100 -8.26 0.00 5.03
N GLU A 101 -9.44 -0.34 5.55
CA GLU A 101 -10.69 0.33 5.21
C GLU A 101 -10.88 1.50 6.18
N LEU A 102 -11.11 2.70 5.65
CA LEU A 102 -11.27 3.91 6.43
C LEU A 102 -12.76 4.24 6.60
N ASP A 103 -13.21 4.43 7.84
CA ASP A 103 -14.56 4.87 8.19
C ASP A 103 -14.67 6.41 8.08
N ILE A 104 -14.51 6.92 6.86
CA ILE A 104 -14.52 8.34 6.51
C ILE A 104 -15.30 8.55 5.22
N ASP A 105 -15.88 9.75 5.05
CA ASP A 105 -16.57 10.17 3.83
C ASP A 105 -15.73 11.11 2.94
N SER A 106 -14.54 11.51 3.42
CA SER A 106 -13.58 12.37 2.71
C SER A 106 -12.17 12.15 3.23
N TRP A 107 -11.18 12.19 2.35
CA TRP A 107 -9.75 12.07 2.74
C TRP A 107 -9.33 13.13 3.76
N SER A 108 -9.94 14.31 3.70
CA SER A 108 -9.69 15.41 4.64
C SER A 108 -10.07 15.08 6.09
N LYS A 109 -10.90 14.05 6.32
CA LYS A 109 -11.36 13.62 7.64
C LYS A 109 -10.59 12.43 8.22
N ILE A 110 -9.47 12.02 7.60
CA ILE A 110 -8.59 11.03 8.22
C ILE A 110 -8.14 11.51 9.59
N ASP A 111 -8.28 10.64 10.59
CA ASP A 111 -7.82 10.87 11.96
C ASP A 111 -7.39 9.54 12.60
N GLU A 112 -7.00 9.58 13.87
CA GLU A 112 -6.76 8.35 14.63
C GLU A 112 -8.03 7.49 14.75
N LYS A 113 -7.83 6.18 14.87
CA LYS A 113 -8.91 5.19 15.10
C LYS A 113 -10.05 5.22 14.07
N CYS A 114 -9.77 5.71 12.86
CA CYS A 114 -10.75 5.77 11.76
C CYS A 114 -10.63 4.59 10.80
N ALA A 115 -9.91 3.52 11.14
CA ALA A 115 -9.65 2.41 10.22
C ALA A 115 -9.91 1.04 10.82
N LYS A 116 -10.17 0.07 9.93
CA LYS A 116 -10.19 -1.37 10.22
C LYS A 116 -9.30 -2.10 9.23
N ILE A 117 -8.76 -3.25 9.63
CA ILE A 117 -8.00 -4.11 8.73
C ILE A 117 -8.97 -4.81 7.78
N ASP A 118 -8.80 -4.60 6.48
CA ASP A 118 -9.49 -5.37 5.44
C ASP A 118 -8.75 -6.69 5.20
N PHE A 119 -7.47 -6.61 4.79
CA PHE A 119 -6.61 -7.79 4.68
C PHE A 119 -5.14 -7.48 4.95
N PHE A 120 -4.40 -8.54 5.25
CA PHE A 120 -2.95 -8.51 5.35
C PHE A 120 -2.33 -9.67 4.57
N ILE A 121 -1.35 -9.35 3.71
CA ILE A 121 -0.58 -10.33 2.95
C ILE A 121 0.92 -10.05 3.03
N GLN A 122 1.72 -11.11 3.01
CA GLN A 122 3.18 -11.03 3.07
C GLN A 122 3.85 -12.08 2.18
N PRO A 123 5.09 -11.84 1.73
CA PRO A 123 5.77 -12.73 0.77
C PRO A 123 5.86 -14.19 1.23
N LYS A 124 5.99 -14.43 2.53
CA LYS A 124 6.11 -15.79 3.10
C LYS A 124 4.92 -16.69 2.78
N GLN A 125 3.72 -16.13 2.60
CA GLN A 125 2.53 -16.90 2.24
C GLN A 125 2.62 -17.49 0.82
N PHE A 126 3.34 -16.82 -0.08
CA PHE A 126 3.55 -17.27 -1.46
C PHE A 126 4.69 -18.28 -1.62
N LYS A 127 5.47 -18.54 -0.57
CA LYS A 127 6.57 -19.53 -0.62
C LYS A 127 6.06 -20.98 -0.68
N TYR A 128 4.87 -21.23 -0.11
CA TYR A 128 4.30 -22.57 0.02
C TYR A 128 2.97 -22.74 -0.70
N PHE A 129 2.30 -21.64 -1.04
CA PHE A 129 1.05 -21.64 -1.78
C PHE A 129 1.07 -20.52 -2.82
N VAL A 130 1.30 -20.90 -4.08
CA VAL A 130 1.12 -20.01 -5.23
C VAL A 130 -0.14 -20.49 -5.95
N PRO A 131 -1.25 -19.73 -5.91
CA PRO A 131 -2.43 -20.03 -6.72
C PRO A 131 -2.04 -20.37 -8.16
N GLU A 132 -2.67 -21.39 -8.75
CA GLU A 132 -2.32 -21.86 -10.09
C GLU A 132 -2.42 -20.76 -11.16
N GLN A 133 -3.35 -19.81 -10.96
CA GLN A 133 -3.48 -18.61 -11.80
C GLN A 133 -2.26 -17.66 -11.71
N ILE A 134 -1.59 -17.59 -10.56
CA ILE A 134 -0.33 -16.85 -10.40
C ILE A 134 0.81 -17.61 -11.09
N ARG A 135 0.89 -18.93 -10.91
CA ARG A 135 1.95 -19.77 -11.48
C ARG A 135 1.97 -19.74 -13.02
N THR A 136 0.79 -19.83 -13.64
CA THR A 136 0.65 -19.79 -15.10
C THR A 136 1.02 -18.42 -15.69
N THR A 137 0.78 -17.33 -14.96
CA THR A 137 1.21 -15.98 -15.36
C THR A 137 2.74 -15.85 -15.34
N PHE A 138 3.42 -16.45 -14.35
CA PHE A 138 4.89 -16.46 -14.30
C PHE A 138 5.56 -17.26 -15.42
N MET A 139 4.93 -18.35 -15.89
CA MET A 139 5.50 -19.22 -16.94
C MET A 139 5.26 -18.72 -18.37
N LYS A 140 4.36 -17.76 -18.59
CA LYS A 140 4.05 -17.22 -19.94
C LYS A 140 5.00 -16.11 -20.38
N HIS A 141 5.89 -15.62 -19.52
CA HIS A 141 6.81 -14.51 -19.81
C HIS A 141 8.28 -14.89 -19.60
N SER A 142 8.58 -16.19 -19.63
CA SER A 142 9.93 -16.76 -19.55
C SER A 142 10.33 -17.41 -20.87
#